data_AF-A0A3S5AQ88-F1
#
_entry.id   AF-A0A3S5AQ88-F1
#
_cell.length_a   1.000
_cell.length_b   1.000
_cell.length_c   1.000
_cell.angle_alpha   90.00
_cell.angle_beta   90.00
_cell.angle_gamma   90.00
#
_symmetry.space_group_name_H-M   'P 1'
#
loop_
_entity.id
_entity.type
_entity.pdbx_description
1 polymer ?
#
loop_
_entity_poly.entity_id
_entity_poly.type
_entity_poly.pdbx_seq_one_letter_code
_entity_poly.pdbx_strand_id
1 'polypeptide(L)'
;MLKLGKIVDEANVCAGKSFGELALISRDCIRNATIIADEISNLIVVNRDLYNRSLRVFQEAEFRERSDFVNHCGLFANWIRSMKRQAAMSLRRET
;
A
#
# COMPACT_ATOMS: atom_id res chain seq x y z
N MET A 1 -4.88 -40.70 -3.53
CA MET A 1 -6.03 -39.93 -4.07
C MET A 1 -5.95 -38.53 -3.48
N LEU A 2 -5.31 -37.59 -4.19
CA LEU A 2 -5.16 -36.20 -3.72
C LEU A 2 -6.48 -35.47 -3.99
N LYS A 3 -7.16 -35.01 -2.93
CA LYS A 3 -8.29 -34.10 -3.06
C LYS A 3 -7.74 -32.80 -3.67
N LEU A 4 -8.10 -32.49 -4.92
CA LEU A 4 -8.03 -31.12 -5.41
C LEU A 4 -9.00 -30.30 -4.56
N GLY A 5 -8.45 -29.56 -3.61
CA GLY A 5 -9.18 -28.53 -2.90
C GLY A 5 -9.80 -27.58 -3.92
N LYS A 6 -11.05 -27.19 -3.67
CA LYS A 6 -11.80 -26.21 -4.48
C LYS A 6 -10.86 -25.10 -4.95
N ILE A 7 -10.71 -24.94 -6.27
CA ILE A 7 -10.14 -23.73 -6.86
C ILE A 7 -11.15 -22.62 -6.53
N VAL A 8 -10.86 -21.88 -5.47
CA VAL A 8 -11.55 -20.65 -5.13
C VAL A 8 -10.95 -19.57 -6.04
N ASP A 9 -11.80 -19.02 -6.89
CA ASP A 9 -11.66 -17.78 -7.64
C ASP A 9 -10.79 -17.78 -8.92
N GLU A 10 -11.46 -17.87 -10.07
CA GLU A 10 -11.00 -17.51 -11.43
C GLU A 10 -10.73 -16.00 -11.57
N ALA A 11 -10.00 -15.40 -10.63
CA ALA A 11 -9.55 -14.01 -10.77
C ALA A 11 -8.29 -13.98 -11.67
N ASN A 12 -8.49 -13.89 -12.99
CA ASN A 12 -7.37 -13.78 -13.93
C ASN A 12 -6.65 -12.43 -13.73
N VAL A 13 -5.35 -12.48 -13.48
CA VAL A 13 -4.50 -11.29 -13.32
C VAL A 13 -3.90 -10.96 -14.68
N CYS A 14 -4.54 -10.03 -15.40
CA CYS A 14 -4.07 -9.60 -16.71
C CYS A 14 -2.81 -8.72 -16.62
N ALA A 15 -2.14 -8.53 -17.76
CA ALA A 15 -1.01 -7.62 -17.90
C ALA A 15 -1.32 -6.21 -17.35
N GLY A 16 -0.32 -5.61 -16.69
CA GLY A 16 -0.44 -4.30 -16.04
C GLY A 16 -1.08 -4.32 -14.65
N LYS A 17 -1.54 -5.48 -14.16
CA LYS A 17 -1.99 -5.66 -12.78
C LYS A 17 -0.83 -6.08 -11.87
N SER A 18 -1.03 -5.93 -10.57
CA SER A 18 -0.09 -6.31 -9.51
C SER A 18 -0.75 -7.22 -8.49
N PHE A 19 0.04 -8.03 -7.80
CA PHE A 19 -0.40 -8.88 -6.70
C PHE A 19 0.69 -8.96 -5.61
N GLY A 20 0.31 -9.35 -4.40
CA GLY A 20 1.26 -9.56 -3.30
C GLY A 20 1.70 -8.27 -2.61
N GLU A 21 0.97 -7.17 -2.77
CA GLU A 21 1.23 -5.87 -2.15
C GLU A 21 1.23 -5.93 -0.62
N LEU A 22 0.48 -6.86 -0.03
CA LEU A 22 0.52 -7.13 1.42
C LEU A 22 1.90 -7.56 1.90
N ALA A 23 2.72 -8.17 1.03
CA ALA A 23 4.11 -8.52 1.34
C ALA A 23 5.03 -7.28 1.42
N LEU A 24 4.57 -6.08 1.05
CA LEU A 24 5.32 -4.85 1.32
C LEU A 24 4.96 -4.25 2.69
N ILE A 25 3.78 -4.55 3.22
CA ILE A 25 3.21 -3.90 4.42
C ILE A 25 3.29 -4.79 5.66
N SER A 26 2.84 -6.05 5.56
CA SER A 26 2.63 -6.94 6.71
C SER A 26 3.87 -7.76 7.04
N ARG A 27 4.30 -7.79 8.30
CA ARG A 27 5.48 -8.57 8.72
C ARG A 27 5.31 -10.08 8.54
N ASP A 28 4.08 -10.58 8.67
CA ASP A 28 3.80 -12.01 8.74
C ASP A 28 3.86 -12.71 7.37
N CYS A 29 3.93 -11.94 6.27
CA CYS A 29 4.17 -12.44 4.91
C CYS A 29 3.31 -13.65 4.49
N ILE A 30 2.08 -13.77 5.00
CA ILE A 30 1.24 -14.94 4.73
C ILE A 30 0.76 -14.88 3.29
N ARG A 31 1.08 -15.91 2.50
CA ARG A 31 0.63 -16.05 1.11
C ARG A 31 -0.76 -16.68 1.09
N ASN A 32 -1.77 -15.87 0.76
CA ASN A 32 -3.17 -16.31 0.71
C ASN A 32 -3.56 -17.01 -0.61
N ALA A 33 -2.77 -16.84 -1.67
CA ALA A 33 -3.06 -17.40 -2.99
C ALA A 33 -1.80 -17.99 -3.65
N THR A 34 -1.98 -19.00 -4.50
CA THR A 34 -0.93 -19.50 -5.38
C THR A 34 -1.11 -18.90 -6.75
N ILE A 35 -0.07 -18.31 -7.32
CA ILE A 35 -0.09 -17.73 -8.66
C ILE A 35 0.67 -18.66 -9.59
N ILE A 36 0.05 -19.01 -10.70
CA ILE A 36 0.61 -19.86 -11.75
C ILE A 36 0.48 -19.07 -13.06
N ALA A 37 1.58 -18.96 -13.81
CA ALA A 37 1.55 -18.30 -15.10
C ALA A 37 1.00 -19.27 -16.16
N ASP A 38 -0.05 -18.83 -16.87
CA ASP A 38 -0.65 -19.58 -18.00
C ASP A 38 0.12 -19.34 -19.31
N GLU A 39 0.92 -18.27 -19.37
CA GLU A 39 1.75 -17.91 -20.51
C GLU A 39 3.12 -17.34 -20.08
N ILE A 40 4.06 -17.23 -21.01
CA ILE A 40 5.36 -16.60 -20.76
C ILE A 40 5.13 -15.16 -20.31
N SER A 41 5.46 -14.88 -19.04
CA SER A 41 5.15 -13.62 -18.38
C SER A 41 6.41 -12.97 -17.84
N ASN A 42 6.61 -11.69 -18.14
CA ASN A 42 7.67 -10.88 -17.57
C ASN A 42 7.11 -10.06 -16.41
N LEU A 43 7.70 -10.19 -15.22
CA LEU A 43 7.25 -9.52 -14.01
C LEU A 43 8.32 -8.59 -13.46
N ILE A 44 7.88 -7.43 -12.95
CA ILE A 44 8.73 -6.54 -12.17
C ILE A 44 8.56 -6.89 -10.70
N VAL A 45 9.67 -7.17 -10.02
CA VAL A 45 9.68 -7.55 -8.61
C VAL A 45 10.21 -6.39 -7.77
N VAL A 46 9.41 -5.97 -6.80
CA VAL A 46 9.83 -5.00 -5.78
C VAL A 46 9.92 -5.72 -4.45
N ASN A 47 11.13 -5.82 -3.88
CA ASN A 47 11.28 -6.39 -2.55
C ASN A 47 10.93 -5.37 -1.46
N ARG A 48 10.58 -5.88 -0.27
CA ARG A 48 10.20 -5.05 0.87
C ARG A 48 11.29 -4.05 1.26
N ASP A 49 12.56 -4.46 1.23
CA ASP A 49 13.66 -3.58 1.63
C ASP A 49 13.86 -2.41 0.66
N LEU A 50 13.72 -2.65 -0.65
CA LEU A 50 13.73 -1.58 -1.66
C LEU A 50 12.52 -0.66 -1.48
N TYR A 51 11.32 -1.21 -1.27
CA TYR A 51 10.13 -0.40 -1.04
C TYR A 51 10.28 0.48 0.22
N ASN A 52 10.75 -0.12 1.32
CA ASN A 52 10.92 0.58 2.59
C ASN A 52 11.91 1.73 2.49
N ARG A 53 13.09 1.51 1.89
CA ARG A 53 14.13 2.55 1.79
C ARG A 53 13.79 3.63 0.76
N SER A 54 13.09 3.29 -0.31
CA SER A 54 12.90 4.20 -1.45
C SER A 54 11.58 4.95 -1.45
N LEU A 55 10.50 4.38 -0.89
CA LEU A 55 9.17 4.99 -0.95
C LEU A 55 8.58 5.21 0.43
N ARG A 56 8.64 4.20 1.31
CA ARG A 56 7.99 4.27 2.61
C ARG A 56 8.52 5.40 3.48
N VAL A 57 9.85 5.55 3.56
CA VAL A 57 10.48 6.62 4.34
C VAL A 57 10.02 8.01 3.87
N PHE A 58 9.96 8.23 2.56
CA PHE A 58 9.52 9.51 2.00
C PHE A 58 8.02 9.75 2.22
N GLN A 59 7.18 8.74 2.02
CA GLN A 59 5.74 8.85 2.27
C GLN A 59 5.43 9.11 3.74
N GLU A 60 6.13 8.43 4.66
CA GLU A 60 5.98 8.66 6.10
C GLU A 60 6.45 10.06 6.52
N ALA A 61 7.53 10.56 5.92
CA ALA A 61 8.03 11.93 6.16
C ALA A 61 7.04 12.99 5.65
N GLU A 62 6.58 12.88 4.40
CA GLU A 62 5.58 13.78 3.80
C GLU A 62 4.28 13.79 4.59
N PHE A 63 3.80 12.60 5.00
CA PHE A 63 2.58 12.49 5.80
C PHE A 63 2.76 13.10 7.20
N ARG A 64 3.95 12.97 7.79
CA ARG A 64 4.28 13.57 9.09
C ARG A 64 4.28 15.09 8.98
N GLU A 65 4.96 15.66 7.98
CA GLU A 65 4.98 17.11 7.75
C GLU A 65 3.56 17.68 7.63
N ARG A 66 2.71 17.04 6.82
CA ARG A 66 1.30 17.46 6.65
C ARG A 66 0.49 17.31 7.93
N SER A 67 0.69 16.22 8.68
CA SER A 67 0.01 15.99 9.95
C SER A 67 0.41 17.03 10.98
N ASP A 68 1.70 17.34 11.07
CA ASP A 68 2.24 18.34 11.99
C ASP A 68 1.71 19.74 11.63
N PHE A 69 1.68 20.09 10.35
CA PHE A 69 1.08 21.35 9.89
C PHE A 69 -0.38 21.48 10.35
N VAL A 70 -1.22 20.46 10.12
CA VAL A 70 -2.63 20.49 10.52
C VAL A 70 -2.79 20.55 12.03
N ASN A 71 -1.91 19.90 12.79
CA ASN A 71 -2.00 19.88 14.25
C ASN A 71 -1.60 21.21 14.89
N HIS A 72 -0.65 21.95 14.31
CA HIS A 72 -0.10 23.18 14.88
C HIS A 72 -0.67 24.46 14.26
N CYS A 73 -1.30 24.40 13.09
CA CYS A 73 -1.91 25.57 12.47
C CYS A 73 -3.22 25.95 13.19
N GLY A 74 -3.30 27.20 13.65
CA GLY A 74 -4.46 27.72 14.39
C GLY A 74 -5.77 27.65 13.61
N LEU A 75 -5.73 27.63 12.27
CA LEU A 75 -6.90 27.48 11.41
C LEU A 75 -7.67 26.17 11.68
N PHE A 76 -6.98 25.12 12.13
CA PHE A 76 -7.58 23.82 12.45
C PHE A 76 -7.77 23.59 13.96
N ALA A 77 -7.52 24.58 14.82
CA ALA A 77 -7.48 24.38 16.27
C ALA A 77 -8.74 23.67 16.82
N ASN A 78 -9.92 24.08 16.35
CA ASN A 78 -11.22 23.57 16.81
C ASN A 78 -11.71 22.32 16.07
N TRP A 79 -10.91 21.75 15.17
CA TRP A 79 -11.31 20.56 14.40
C TRP A 79 -11.14 19.28 15.21
N ILE A 80 -12.09 18.37 15.08
CA ILE A 80 -11.99 17.02 15.67
C ILE A 80 -10.91 16.19 14.98
N ARG A 81 -10.38 15.17 15.68
CA ARG A 81 -9.25 14.34 15.21
C ARG A 81 -9.48 13.73 13.82
N SER A 82 -10.69 13.25 13.54
CA SER A 82 -11.02 12.67 12.23
C SER A 82 -10.92 13.70 11.10
N MET A 83 -11.42 14.92 11.31
CA MET A 83 -11.34 16.02 10.34
C MET A 83 -9.88 16.46 10.12
N LYS A 84 -9.09 16.59 11.20
CA LYS A 84 -7.65 16.87 11.09
C LYS A 84 -6.93 15.79 10.29
N ARG A 85 -7.23 14.52 10.53
CA ARG A 85 -6.68 13.41 9.76
C ARG A 85 -7.06 13.50 8.28
N GLN A 86 -8.33 13.78 7.97
CA GLN A 86 -8.79 13.94 6.58
C GLN A 86 -8.08 15.12 5.89
N ALA A 87 -7.92 16.27 6.56
CA ALA A 87 -7.15 17.38 6.02
C ALA A 87 -5.69 17.00 5.78
N ALA A 88 -5.04 16.39 6.78
CA ALA A 88 -3.67 15.92 6.66
C ALA A 88 -3.49 14.90 5.55
N MET A 89 -4.53 14.14 5.17
CA MET A 89 -4.54 13.19 4.04
C MET A 89 -4.75 13.83 2.66
N SER A 90 -5.38 15.01 2.59
CA SER A 90 -5.75 15.67 1.33
C SER A 90 -4.83 16.83 0.93
N LEU A 91 -4.12 17.43 1.88
CA LEU A 91 -3.20 18.54 1.61
C LEU A 91 -2.07 18.13 0.68
N ARG A 92 -1.72 19.02 -0.25
CA ARG A 92 -0.60 18.89 -1.18
C ARG A 92 0.26 20.15 -1.07
N ARG A 93 1.57 19.98 -1.15
CA ARG A 93 2.49 21.10 -1.32
C ARG A 93 2.26 21.70 -2.72
N GLU A 94 2.20 23.02 -2.77
CA GLU A 94 2.26 23.76 -4.04
C GLU A 94 3.76 23.94 -4.38
N THR A 95 4.14 23.57 -5.60
CA THR A 95 5.51 23.64 -6.14
C THR A 95 5.67 24.81 -7.08
#